data_AF-A0A6I4V8P5-F1
#
_entry.id   AF-A0A6I4V8P5-F1
#
_cell.length_a   1.000
_cell.length_b   1.000
_cell.length_c   1.000
_cell.angle_alpha   90.00
_cell.angle_beta   90.00
_cell.angle_gamma   90.00
#
_symmetry.space_group_name_H-M   'P 1'
#
loop_
_entity.id
_entity.type
_entity.pdbx_description
1 polymer ?
#
loop_
_entity_poly.entity_id
_entity_poly.type
_entity_poly.pdbx_seq_one_letter_code
_entity_poly.pdbx_strand_id
1 'polypeptide(L)'
;MRKVKLPLTLDPVRTAQKRLDYQGVYTSAQVERVAESVVIVDSDVDCAMSFAVDSQPVHDSEHCEVSEADMVFGKLPAEAEKPNPFAVLASLKRK
;
A
#
# COMPACT_ATOMS: atom_id res chain seq x y z
N MET A 1 -13.31 -21.56 3.20
CA MET A 1 -13.06 -20.11 3.42
C MET A 1 -13.52 -19.37 2.18
N ARG A 2 -14.27 -18.27 2.32
CA ARG A 2 -15.06 -17.68 1.21
C ARG A 2 -14.27 -16.50 0.60
N LYS A 3 -13.88 -16.61 -0.69
CA LYS A 3 -13.33 -15.47 -1.44
C LYS A 3 -14.39 -14.37 -1.49
N VAL A 4 -14.10 -13.23 -0.88
CA VAL A 4 -14.99 -12.06 -0.80
C VAL A 4 -14.37 -10.90 -1.58
N LYS A 5 -15.20 -10.02 -2.16
CA LYS A 5 -14.71 -8.77 -2.74
C LYS A 5 -14.11 -7.93 -1.61
N LEU A 6 -12.82 -7.62 -1.72
CA LEU A 6 -12.12 -6.79 -0.76
C LEU A 6 -12.63 -5.34 -0.84
N PRO A 7 -12.81 -4.67 0.29
CA PRO A 7 -13.20 -3.27 0.30
C PRO A 7 -12.04 -2.37 -0.15
N LEU A 8 -12.31 -1.42 -1.05
CA LEU A 8 -11.35 -0.39 -1.48
C LEU A 8 -11.01 0.59 -0.34
N THR A 9 -11.95 0.82 0.57
CA THR A 9 -11.78 1.67 1.75
C THR A 9 -12.14 0.89 3.01
N LEU A 10 -11.28 0.98 4.02
CA LEU A 10 -11.46 0.28 5.29
C LEU A 10 -11.05 1.18 6.47
N ASP A 11 -11.75 1.03 7.58
CA ASP A 11 -11.37 1.65 8.85
C ASP A 11 -10.42 0.69 9.59
N PRO A 12 -9.11 1.02 9.72
CA PRO A 12 -8.12 0.11 10.28
C PRO A 12 -8.38 -0.19 11.76
N VAL A 13 -8.91 0.76 12.51
CA VAL A 13 -9.18 0.61 13.95
C VAL A 13 -10.34 -0.36 14.14
N ARG A 14 -11.47 -0.13 13.44
CA ARG A 14 -12.65 -1.00 13.56
C ARG A 14 -12.41 -2.40 13.03
N THR A 15 -11.63 -2.55 11.96
CA THR A 15 -11.31 -3.86 11.37
C THR A 15 -10.34 -4.64 12.26
N ALA A 16 -9.34 -3.99 12.87
CA ALA A 16 -8.42 -4.60 13.83
C ALA A 16 -9.12 -5.02 15.14
N GLN A 17 -10.00 -4.17 15.69
CA GLN A 17 -10.79 -4.52 16.88
C GLN A 17 -11.64 -5.78 16.68
N LYS A 18 -12.13 -5.98 15.45
CA LYS A 18 -12.92 -7.16 15.07
C LYS A 18 -12.07 -8.37 14.65
N ARG A 19 -10.75 -8.23 14.59
CA ARG A 19 -9.79 -9.28 14.18
C ARG A 19 -10.20 -9.95 12.86
N LEU A 20 -10.51 -9.13 11.86
CA LEU A 20 -10.98 -9.63 10.57
C LEU A 20 -9.81 -10.13 9.73
N ASP A 21 -10.07 -11.21 9.01
CA ASP A 21 -9.19 -11.72 7.95
C ASP A 21 -9.93 -11.62 6.62
N TYR A 22 -9.29 -11.00 5.64
CA TYR A 22 -9.80 -10.89 4.29
C TYR A 22 -8.94 -11.69 3.32
N GLN A 23 -9.62 -12.47 2.47
CA GLN A 23 -9.02 -13.13 1.34
C GLN A 23 -9.89 -12.86 0.11
N GLY A 24 -9.28 -12.27 -0.91
CA GLY A 24 -10.00 -11.83 -2.09
C GLY A 24 -9.07 -11.51 -3.24
N VAL A 25 -9.62 -10.84 -4.24
CA VAL A 25 -8.93 -10.52 -5.50
C VAL A 25 -9.21 -9.06 -5.86
N TYR A 26 -8.18 -8.33 -6.26
CA TYR A 26 -8.33 -7.07 -6.99
C TYR A 26 -8.10 -7.31 -8.48
N THR A 27 -8.92 -6.68 -9.31
CA THR A 27 -8.70 -6.79 -10.76
C THR A 27 -7.49 -5.98 -11.18
N SER A 28 -6.86 -6.35 -12.29
CA SER A 28 -5.70 -5.62 -12.83
C SER A 28 -5.99 -4.13 -13.08
N ALA A 29 -7.23 -3.77 -13.38
CA ALA A 29 -7.67 -2.38 -13.56
C ALA A 29 -7.71 -1.57 -12.24
N GLN A 30 -7.79 -2.23 -11.08
CA GLN A 30 -7.88 -1.56 -9.77
C GLN A 30 -6.51 -1.25 -9.15
N VAL A 31 -5.42 -1.75 -9.73
CA VAL A 31 -4.05 -1.64 -9.20
C VAL A 31 -3.18 -0.68 -10.02
N GLU A 32 -3.68 0.55 -10.21
CA GLU A 32 -3.07 1.59 -11.07
C GLU A 32 -1.59 1.83 -10.77
N ARG A 33 -1.22 1.99 -9.49
CA ARG A 33 0.17 2.19 -9.07
C ARG A 33 1.10 1.05 -9.45
N VAL A 34 0.60 -0.19 -9.39
CA VAL A 34 1.39 -1.36 -9.80
C VAL A 34 1.52 -1.37 -11.31
N ALA A 35 0.44 -1.10 -12.04
CA ALA A 35 0.43 -1.01 -13.50
C ALA A 35 1.37 0.08 -14.05
N GLU A 36 1.57 1.19 -13.34
CA GLU A 36 2.56 2.22 -13.69
C GLU A 36 4.01 1.78 -13.44
N SER A 37 4.23 0.90 -12.46
CA SER A 37 5.57 0.46 -12.07
C SER A 37 6.10 -0.69 -12.93
N VAL A 38 5.22 -1.43 -13.60
CA VAL A 38 5.56 -2.61 -14.39
C VAL A 38 5.19 -2.42 -15.87
N VAL A 39 5.76 -3.26 -16.72
CA VAL A 39 5.42 -3.27 -18.14
C VAL A 39 3.97 -3.74 -18.29
N ILE A 40 3.59 -4.95 -17.85
CA ILE A 40 2.23 -5.50 -17.96
C ILE A 40 1.84 -6.13 -16.63
N VAL A 41 0.56 -5.99 -16.27
CA VAL A 41 -0.09 -6.83 -15.25
C VAL A 41 -0.83 -7.95 -16.00
N ASP A 42 -0.32 -9.17 -15.89
CA ASP A 42 -0.78 -10.33 -16.70
C ASP A 42 -2.02 -11.01 -16.12
N SER A 43 -2.28 -10.84 -14.82
CA SER A 43 -3.39 -11.47 -14.12
C SER A 43 -3.97 -10.56 -13.03
N ASP A 44 -5.15 -10.93 -12.53
CA ASP A 44 -5.70 -10.34 -11.32
C ASP A 44 -4.79 -10.62 -10.10
N VAL A 45 -4.91 -9.79 -9.06
CA VAL A 45 -4.05 -9.81 -7.88
C VAL A 45 -4.77 -10.49 -6.72
N ASP A 46 -4.34 -11.70 -6.36
CA ASP A 46 -4.78 -12.36 -5.13
C ASP A 46 -4.22 -11.62 -3.91
N CYS A 47 -5.10 -11.30 -2.96
CA CYS A 47 -4.78 -10.52 -1.78
C CYS A 47 -5.24 -11.22 -0.50
N ALA A 48 -4.37 -11.24 0.49
CA ALA A 48 -4.65 -11.69 1.85
C ALA A 48 -4.27 -10.57 2.83
N MET A 49 -5.20 -10.20 3.72
CA MET A 49 -5.00 -9.16 4.72
C MET A 49 -5.54 -9.63 6.06
N SER A 50 -4.75 -9.46 7.11
CA SER A 50 -5.15 -9.78 8.48
C SER A 50 -5.01 -8.52 9.33
N PHE A 51 -6.03 -8.27 10.15
CA PHE A 51 -6.09 -7.08 10.99
C PHE A 51 -5.97 -7.48 12.46
N ALA A 52 -4.97 -6.92 13.14
CA ALA A 52 -4.73 -7.13 14.55
C ALA A 52 -4.42 -5.81 15.25
N VAL A 53 -4.68 -5.76 16.55
CA VAL A 53 -4.27 -4.66 17.41
C VAL A 53 -2.88 -5.01 17.96
N ASP A 54 -1.92 -4.11 17.78
CA ASP A 54 -0.61 -4.27 18.38
C ASP A 54 -0.74 -4.24 19.91
N SER A 55 -0.12 -5.22 20.56
CA SER A 55 -0.08 -5.33 22.03
C SER A 55 0.95 -4.42 22.68
N GLN A 56 1.83 -3.79 21.89
CA GLN A 56 2.81 -2.86 22.41
C GLN A 56 2.10 -1.64 23.02
N PRO A 57 2.39 -1.29 24.27
CA PRO A 57 1.86 -0.07 24.87
C PRO A 57 2.49 1.13 24.15
N VAL A 58 1.67 1.81 23.34
CA VAL A 58 1.99 3.15 22.88
C VAL A 58 1.83 4.11 24.05
N HIS A 59 2.83 4.98 24.24
CA HIS A 59 2.68 6.12 25.12
C HIS A 59 1.72 7.12 24.46
N ASP A 60 0.99 7.89 25.26
CA ASP A 60 0.20 9.00 24.72
C ASP A 60 1.13 9.94 23.96
N SER A 61 0.67 10.55 22.86
CA SER A 61 1.49 11.44 22.03
C SER A 61 2.14 12.58 22.83
N GLU A 62 1.51 13.00 23.94
CA GLU A 62 2.04 14.00 24.88
C GLU A 62 3.30 13.54 25.64
N HIS A 63 3.53 12.23 25.69
CA HIS A 63 4.68 11.57 26.30
C HIS A 63 5.68 11.04 25.25
N CYS A 64 5.53 11.44 23.99
CA CYS A 64 6.47 11.09 22.93
C CYS A 64 7.75 11.91 23.08
N GLU A 65 8.85 11.22 23.39
CA GLU A 65 10.18 11.82 23.49
C GLU A 65 10.68 12.39 22.15
N VAL A 66 10.05 11.99 21.05
CA VAL A 66 10.29 12.51 19.70
C VAL A 66 9.20 13.52 19.39
N SER A 67 9.54 14.81 19.36
CA SER A 67 8.57 15.84 18.99
C SER A 67 8.23 15.75 17.50
N GLU A 68 7.07 16.27 17.07
CA GLU A 68 6.76 16.39 15.63
C GLU A 68 7.86 17.15 14.85
N ALA A 69 8.59 18.04 15.54
CA ALA A 69 9.71 18.79 14.99
C ALA A 69 10.97 17.93 14.75
N ASP A 70 11.08 16.77 15.41
CA ASP A 70 12.20 15.82 15.23
C ASP A 70 11.93 14.80 14.11
N MET A 71 10.74 14.84 13.49
CA MET A 71 10.46 14.04 12.30
C MET A 71 11.23 14.59 11.10
N VAL A 72 12.42 14.03 10.85
CA VAL A 72 13.23 14.34 9.67
C VAL A 72 12.68 13.58 8.46
N PHE A 73 11.74 14.20 7.75
CA PHE A 73 11.40 13.76 6.40
C PHE A 73 12.51 14.23 5.47
N GLY A 74 13.36 13.28 5.03
CA GLY A 74 14.37 13.58 4.02
C GLY A 74 13.70 14.16 2.77
N LYS A 75 14.25 15.26 2.22
CA LYS A 75 13.84 15.75 0.90
C LYS A 75 14.30 14.70 -0.12
N LEU A 76 13.35 14.16 -0.88
CA LEU A 76 13.70 13.32 -2.01
C LEU A 76 14.56 14.15 -2.98
N PRO A 77 15.70 13.60 -3.46
CA PRO A 77 16.49 14.28 -4.46
C PRO A 77 15.66 14.46 -5.74
N ALA A 78 15.91 15.52 -6.51
CA ALA A 78 15.23 15.78 -7.80
C ALA A 78 15.38 14.61 -8.80
N GLU A 79 16.33 13.69 -8.56
CA GLU A 79 16.48 12.44 -9.29
C GLU A 79 15.38 11.41 -9.06
N ALA A 80 14.70 11.45 -7.91
CA ALA A 80 13.55 10.59 -7.64
C ALA A 80 12.29 11.03 -8.42
N GLU A 81 12.26 12.27 -8.91
CA GLU A 81 11.20 12.76 -9.80
C GLU A 81 11.45 12.36 -11.27
N LYS A 82 12.64 11.88 -11.61
CA LYS A 82 12.90 11.34 -12.95
C LYS A 82 12.05 10.09 -13.14
N PRO A 83 11.43 9.91 -14.32
CA PRO A 83 10.70 8.69 -14.62
C PRO A 83 11.60 7.47 -14.42
N ASN A 84 11.03 6.39 -13.90
CA ASN A 84 11.72 5.12 -13.66
C ASN A 84 12.63 4.77 -14.86
N PRO A 85 13.89 4.31 -14.66
CA PRO A 85 14.82 3.97 -15.74
C PRO A 85 14.26 2.98 -16.77
N PHE A 86 13.25 2.19 -16.41
CA PHE A 86 12.54 1.28 -17.31
C PHE A 86 11.32 1.89 -18.02
N ALA A 87 11.05 3.20 -17.87
CA ALA A 87 9.97 3.90 -18.58
C ALA A 87 10.11 3.80 -20.11
N VAL A 88 11.32 3.56 -20.62
CA VAL A 88 11.58 3.27 -22.04
C VAL A 88 10.82 2.02 -22.52
N LEU A 89 10.57 1.04 -21.64
CA LEU A 89 9.85 -0.19 -21.98
C LEU A 89 8.36 0.07 -22.31
N ALA A 90 7.76 1.15 -21.79
CA ALA A 90 6.39 1.53 -22.12
C ALA A 90 6.24 1.90 -23.61
N SER A 91 7.29 2.44 -24.23
CA SER A 91 7.31 2.79 -25.65
C SER A 91 7.41 1.57 -26.57
N LEU A 92 7.94 0.44 -26.07
CA LEU A 92 8.15 -0.78 -26.86
C LEU A 92 6.91 -1.67 -26.97
N LYS A 93 5.88 -1.42 -26.16
CA LYS A 93 4.57 -2.10 -26.27
C LYS A 93 3.71 -1.66 -27.44
N ARG A 94 4.09 -0.58 -28.13
CA ARG A 94 3.37 -0.05 -29.29
C ARG A 94 3.94 -0.66 -30.57
N LYS A 95 3.79 -1.97 -30.76
CA LYS A 95 3.95 -2.59 -32.07
C LYS A 95 3.21 -3.92 -32.14
#